data_AF-A0A519KVK1-F1
#
_entry.id   AF-A0A519KVK1-F1
#
_cell.length_a   1.000
_cell.length_b   1.000
_cell.length_c   1.000
_cell.angle_alpha   90.00
_cell.angle_beta   90.00
_cell.angle_gamma   90.00
#
_symmetry.space_group_name_H-M   'P 1'
#
loop_
_entity.id
_entity.type
_entity.pdbx_description
1 polymer ?
#
loop_
_entity_poly.entity_id
_entity_poly.type
_entity_poly.pdbx_seq_one_letter_code
_entity_poly.pdbx_strand_id
1 'polypeptide(L)'
;YWRLFDRQMLADKGVHITLVNPGGVDDVWDRDLFSVVDGDACDLPQYADHSFDLVHSNWVIEHVGDWVRMEAFAHECRRLAKRYYVQTPYFWFPIEPHFSSPFFHWRSEQSRARSLLKRRHGFAERSTDVGSAMRDVQHARLLDKTQFRFLYPDAAHHDEVVAGLTKSLIAVRDPQTH
;
A
#
# COMPACT_ATOMS: atom_id res chain seq x y z
N TYR A 1 7.17 -7.21 -9.33
CA TYR A 1 7.64 -7.30 -7.93
C TYR A 1 8.18 -8.70 -7.60
N TRP A 2 7.36 -9.75 -7.61
CA TRP A 2 7.80 -11.09 -7.20
C TRP A 2 8.89 -11.76 -8.07
N ARG A 3 9.09 -11.28 -9.30
CA ARG A 3 10.22 -11.68 -10.16
C ARG A 3 11.60 -11.25 -9.64
N LEU A 4 11.64 -10.44 -8.57
CA LEU A 4 12.88 -10.09 -7.88
C LEU A 4 13.43 -11.27 -7.07
N PHE A 5 12.58 -12.24 -6.71
CA PHE A 5 13.00 -13.44 -6.00
C PHE A 5 13.18 -14.60 -6.98
N ASP A 6 14.16 -15.46 -6.68
CA ASP A 6 14.38 -16.68 -7.44
C ASP A 6 13.19 -17.65 -7.25
N ARG A 7 12.63 -18.13 -8.37
CA ARG A 7 11.42 -18.96 -8.35
C ARG A 7 11.66 -20.34 -7.73
N GLN A 8 12.83 -20.92 -7.95
CA GLN A 8 13.19 -22.23 -7.39
C GLN A 8 13.35 -22.13 -5.88
N MET A 9 14.00 -21.07 -5.40
CA MET A 9 14.10 -20.76 -3.98
C MET A 9 12.71 -20.69 -3.31
N LEU A 10 11.74 -20.01 -3.93
CA LEU A 10 10.37 -19.94 -3.40
C LEU A 10 9.71 -21.33 -3.36
N ALA A 11 9.91 -22.15 -4.38
CA ALA A 11 9.39 -23.52 -4.43
C ALA A 11 10.02 -24.41 -3.34
N ASP A 12 11.34 -24.37 -3.19
CA ASP A 12 12.10 -25.17 -2.23
C ASP A 12 11.74 -24.82 -0.78
N LYS A 13 11.28 -23.59 -0.55
CA LYS A 13 10.77 -23.11 0.74
C LYS A 13 9.27 -23.34 0.94
N GLY A 14 8.59 -23.94 -0.03
CA GLY A 14 7.15 -24.19 0.03
C GLY A 14 6.31 -22.92 0.12
N VAL A 15 6.80 -21.80 -0.45
CA VAL A 15 6.10 -20.53 -0.41
C VAL A 15 4.87 -20.61 -1.32
N HIS A 16 3.73 -20.18 -0.79
CA HIS A 16 2.51 -19.95 -1.54
C HIS A 16 1.99 -18.54 -1.23
N ILE A 17 1.53 -17.82 -2.24
CA ILE A 17 1.13 -16.42 -2.10
C ILE A 17 -0.34 -16.25 -2.45
N THR A 18 -1.13 -15.78 -1.49
CA THR A 18 -2.50 -15.34 -1.73
C THR A 18 -2.51 -13.84 -2.02
N LEU A 19 -2.95 -13.47 -3.22
CA LEU A 19 -3.16 -12.08 -3.63
C LEU A 19 -4.62 -11.72 -3.41
N VAL A 20 -4.85 -10.65 -2.65
CA VAL A 20 -6.19 -10.10 -2.43
C VAL A 20 -6.27 -8.75 -3.11
N ASN A 21 -7.21 -8.61 -4.06
CA ASN A 21 -7.49 -7.35 -4.74
C ASN A 21 -8.99 -7.25 -5.04
N PRO A 22 -9.62 -6.08 -4.86
CA PRO A 22 -10.99 -5.84 -5.33
C PRO A 22 -11.07 -5.99 -6.85
N GLY A 23 -11.99 -6.81 -7.34
CA GLY A 23 -12.14 -7.13 -8.77
C GLY A 23 -11.20 -8.23 -9.26
N GLY A 24 -10.44 -8.86 -8.37
CA GLY A 24 -9.49 -9.93 -8.73
C GLY A 24 -8.25 -9.44 -9.50
N VAL A 25 -7.56 -10.37 -10.15
CA VAL A 25 -6.37 -10.13 -10.98
C VAL A 25 -6.47 -11.03 -12.21
N ASP A 26 -6.54 -10.43 -13.40
CA ASP A 26 -6.73 -11.18 -14.66
C ASP A 26 -5.46 -11.95 -15.09
N ASP A 27 -4.27 -11.40 -14.82
CA ASP A 27 -3.00 -12.00 -15.22
C ASP A 27 -2.16 -12.40 -13.99
N VAL A 28 -2.14 -13.72 -13.74
CA VAL A 28 -1.33 -14.34 -12.68
C VAL A 28 -0.12 -14.97 -13.34
N TRP A 29 1.06 -14.45 -13.01
CA TRP A 29 2.33 -14.90 -13.59
C TRP A 29 2.59 -16.40 -13.40
N ASP A 30 2.25 -16.96 -12.23
CA ASP A 30 2.47 -18.37 -11.90
C ASP A 30 1.33 -18.87 -11.02
N ARG A 31 0.48 -19.75 -11.56
CA ARG A 31 -0.71 -20.26 -10.87
C ARG A 31 -0.38 -21.34 -9.83
N ASP A 32 0.83 -21.90 -9.85
CA ASP A 32 1.28 -22.87 -8.85
C ASP A 32 1.84 -22.16 -7.60
N LEU A 33 2.29 -20.91 -7.75
CA LEU A 33 2.79 -20.07 -6.65
C LEU A 33 1.73 -19.12 -6.09
N PHE A 34 0.74 -18.72 -6.89
CA PHE A 34 -0.22 -17.68 -6.53
C PHE A 34 -1.67 -18.16 -6.57
N SER A 35 -2.43 -17.80 -5.53
CA SER A 35 -3.89 -17.82 -5.55
C SER A 35 -4.42 -16.39 -5.56
N VAL A 36 -5.43 -16.11 -6.36
CA VAL A 36 -6.08 -14.79 -6.41
C VAL A 36 -7.44 -14.88 -5.75
N VAL A 37 -7.70 -13.90 -4.89
CA VAL A 37 -8.96 -13.75 -4.18
C VAL A 37 -9.49 -12.35 -4.47
N ASP A 38 -10.69 -12.31 -5.04
CA ASP A 38 -11.46 -11.07 -5.10
C ASP A 38 -11.94 -10.74 -3.68
N GLY A 39 -11.49 -9.61 -3.14
CA GLY A 39 -11.79 -9.24 -1.77
C GLY A 39 -11.27 -7.86 -1.37
N ASP A 40 -11.91 -7.30 -0.34
CA ASP A 40 -11.49 -6.06 0.30
C ASP A 40 -10.48 -6.37 1.42
N ALA A 41 -9.25 -5.89 1.31
CA ALA A 41 -8.23 -6.13 2.33
C ALA A 41 -8.53 -5.43 3.68
N CYS A 42 -9.55 -4.58 3.75
CA CYS A 42 -10.08 -4.03 4.99
C CYS A 42 -10.97 -5.00 5.77
N ASP A 43 -11.49 -6.07 5.13
CA ASP A 43 -12.41 -7.02 5.76
C ASP A 43 -12.31 -8.39 5.06
N LEU A 44 -11.61 -9.34 5.67
CA LEU A 44 -11.38 -10.68 5.12
C LEU A 44 -11.93 -11.77 6.05
N PRO A 45 -13.27 -11.85 6.23
CA PRO A 45 -13.92 -12.76 7.17
C PRO A 45 -13.75 -14.24 6.81
N GLN A 46 -13.41 -14.54 5.56
CA GLN A 46 -13.11 -15.91 5.10
C GLN A 46 -11.82 -16.49 5.69
N TYR A 47 -10.95 -15.65 6.28
CA TYR A 47 -9.73 -16.09 6.94
C TYR A 47 -9.84 -15.91 8.45
N ALA A 48 -9.56 -16.97 9.20
CA ALA A 48 -9.40 -16.91 10.65
C ALA A 48 -8.11 -16.16 11.03
N ASP A 49 -7.98 -15.83 12.31
CA ASP A 49 -6.76 -15.22 12.83
C ASP A 49 -5.55 -16.14 12.60
N HIS A 50 -4.43 -15.54 12.21
CA HIS A 50 -3.19 -16.26 11.91
C HIS A 50 -3.33 -17.34 10.82
N SER A 51 -4.24 -17.14 9.85
CA SER A 51 -4.36 -18.02 8.68
C SER A 51 -3.12 -18.00 7.76
N PHE A 52 -2.24 -17.01 7.92
CA PHE A 52 -1.03 -16.85 7.12
C PHE A 52 0.23 -16.78 7.99
N ASP A 53 1.36 -17.22 7.44
CA ASP A 53 2.67 -17.11 8.08
C ASP A 53 3.22 -15.68 8.06
N LEU A 54 2.93 -14.93 6.99
CA LEU A 54 3.40 -13.58 6.74
C LEU A 54 2.37 -12.77 5.96
N VAL A 55 2.10 -11.53 6.40
CA VAL A 55 1.43 -10.52 5.57
C VAL A 55 2.48 -9.62 4.93
N HIS A 56 2.37 -9.40 3.62
CA HIS A 56 3.20 -8.46 2.88
C HIS A 56 2.31 -7.42 2.17
N SER A 57 2.52 -6.15 2.48
CA SER A 57 1.84 -5.03 1.83
C SER A 57 2.84 -3.95 1.43
N ASN A 58 2.76 -3.50 0.19
CA ASN A 58 3.62 -2.45 -0.33
C ASN A 58 2.77 -1.44 -1.11
N TRP A 59 2.66 -0.21 -0.60
CA TRP A 59 1.94 0.92 -1.21
C TRP A 59 0.43 0.68 -1.39
N VAL A 60 -0.19 0.01 -0.41
CA VAL A 60 -1.63 -0.30 -0.46
C VAL A 60 -2.44 0.59 0.49
N ILE A 61 -1.95 0.82 1.70
CA ILE A 61 -2.73 1.46 2.77
C ILE A 61 -3.18 2.90 2.41
N GLU A 62 -2.41 3.63 1.62
CA GLU A 62 -2.81 4.96 1.15
C GLU A 62 -4.02 4.93 0.21
N HIS A 63 -4.35 3.78 -0.37
CA HIS A 63 -5.39 3.58 -1.36
C HIS A 63 -6.65 2.90 -0.81
N VAL A 64 -6.61 2.40 0.42
CA VAL A 64 -7.77 1.63 0.94
C VAL A 64 -8.97 2.49 1.24
N GLY A 65 -8.84 3.82 1.34
CA GLY A 65 -9.95 4.74 1.55
C GLY A 65 -9.65 5.78 2.61
N ASP A 66 -10.63 6.05 3.48
CA ASP A 66 -10.49 6.98 4.60
C ASP A 66 -9.80 6.36 5.82
N TRP A 67 -9.71 7.12 6.91
CA TRP A 67 -9.05 6.69 8.13
C TRP A 67 -9.65 5.41 8.73
N VAL A 68 -10.98 5.28 8.74
CA VAL A 68 -11.67 4.08 9.27
C VAL A 68 -11.27 2.85 8.46
N ARG A 69 -11.18 2.99 7.13
CA ARG A 69 -10.72 1.91 6.26
C ARG A 69 -9.23 1.60 6.44
N MET A 70 -8.40 2.60 6.71
CA MET A 70 -6.98 2.38 7.05
C MET A 70 -6.81 1.62 8.38
N GLU A 71 -7.62 1.95 9.39
CA GLU A 71 -7.65 1.22 10.66
C GLU A 71 -8.07 -0.24 10.45
N ALA A 72 -9.11 -0.48 9.66
CA ALA A 72 -9.57 -1.81 9.30
C ALA A 72 -8.50 -2.61 8.55
N PHE A 73 -7.85 -1.99 7.56
CA PHE A 73 -6.73 -2.61 6.82
C PHE A 73 -5.55 -2.96 7.73
N ALA A 74 -5.15 -2.04 8.60
CA ALA A 74 -4.06 -2.27 9.55
C ALA A 74 -4.41 -3.38 10.55
N HIS A 75 -5.67 -3.42 11.00
CA HIS A 75 -6.20 -4.50 11.83
C HIS A 75 -6.09 -5.86 11.11
N GLU A 76 -6.56 -5.97 9.87
CA GLU A 76 -6.47 -7.20 9.09
C GLU A 76 -5.02 -7.66 8.90
N CYS A 77 -4.10 -6.75 8.57
CA CYS A 77 -2.68 -7.07 8.48
C CYS A 77 -2.13 -7.69 9.77
N ARG A 78 -2.55 -7.15 10.92
CA ARG A 78 -2.10 -7.60 12.25
C ARG A 78 -2.80 -8.90 12.68
N ARG A 79 -4.03 -9.13 12.24
CA ARG A 79 -4.84 -10.31 12.57
C ARG A 79 -4.41 -11.55 11.77
N LEU A 80 -4.19 -11.38 10.47
CA LEU A 80 -4.01 -12.47 9.51
C LEU A 80 -2.70 -13.26 9.68
N ALA A 81 -1.64 -12.65 10.20
CA ALA A 81 -0.36 -13.32 10.42
C ALA A 81 0.36 -12.73 11.63
N LYS A 82 1.13 -13.53 12.37
CA LYS A 82 1.98 -13.02 13.45
C LYS A 82 3.11 -12.14 12.93
N ARG A 83 3.53 -12.34 11.68
CA ARG A 83 4.58 -11.56 11.00
C ARG A 83 3.97 -10.69 9.92
N TYR A 84 4.43 -9.45 9.81
CA TYR A 84 4.05 -8.61 8.68
C TYR A 84 5.14 -7.63 8.27
N TYR A 85 5.10 -7.27 6.99
CA TYR A 85 5.81 -6.15 6.39
C TYR A 85 4.78 -5.23 5.74
N VAL A 86 4.76 -3.97 6.14
CA VAL A 86 3.95 -2.94 5.50
C VAL A 86 4.83 -1.74 5.14
N GLN A 87 4.72 -1.27 3.90
CA GLN A 87 5.39 -0.05 3.43
C GLN A 87 4.39 0.89 2.78
N THR A 88 4.52 2.20 3.04
CA THR A 88 3.71 3.26 2.41
C THR A 88 4.54 4.53 2.17
N PRO A 89 4.26 5.32 1.13
CA PRO A 89 4.93 6.61 0.92
C PRO A 89 4.68 7.59 2.08
N TYR A 90 5.68 8.40 2.39
CA TYR A 90 5.61 9.34 3.51
C TYR A 90 5.02 10.69 3.09
N PHE A 91 4.02 11.19 3.83
CA PHE A 91 3.39 12.49 3.56
C PHE A 91 4.37 13.66 3.47
N TRP A 92 5.48 13.65 4.22
CA TRP A 92 6.44 14.75 4.21
C TRP A 92 7.56 14.62 3.16
N PHE A 93 7.54 13.58 2.32
CA PHE A 93 8.42 13.53 1.16
C PHE A 93 7.97 14.56 0.11
N PRO A 94 8.86 15.40 -0.45
CA PRO A 94 8.46 16.54 -1.28
C PRO A 94 7.99 16.15 -2.68
N ILE A 95 8.24 14.93 -3.13
CA ILE A 95 7.80 14.45 -4.44
C ILE A 95 6.60 13.55 -4.22
N GLU A 96 5.47 13.95 -4.79
CA GLU A 96 4.26 13.16 -4.72
C GLU A 96 4.43 11.86 -5.56
N PRO A 97 4.10 10.67 -5.02
CA PRO A 97 4.42 9.39 -5.64
C PRO A 97 3.57 9.02 -6.87
N HIS A 98 2.31 9.45 -6.96
CA HIS A 98 1.36 9.04 -8.03
C HIS A 98 1.47 9.91 -9.30
N PHE A 99 1.78 11.18 -9.14
CA PHE A 99 1.91 12.23 -10.15
C PHE A 99 3.37 12.63 -10.38
N SER A 100 4.32 12.10 -9.60
CA SER A 100 5.76 12.42 -9.68
C SER A 100 6.04 13.93 -9.69
N SER A 101 5.22 14.67 -8.94
CA SER A 101 5.13 16.13 -9.03
C SER A 101 5.51 16.75 -7.69
N PRO A 102 6.45 17.72 -7.66
CA PRO A 102 6.86 18.36 -6.42
C PRO A 102 5.69 19.04 -5.70
N PHE A 103 5.58 18.78 -4.40
CA PHE A 103 4.64 19.42 -3.46
C PHE A 103 3.16 19.27 -3.83
N PHE A 104 2.83 18.31 -4.70
CA PHE A 104 1.50 18.21 -5.27
C PHE A 104 0.44 17.90 -4.20
N HIS A 105 0.68 16.90 -3.34
CA HIS A 105 -0.22 16.44 -2.28
C HIS A 105 -0.42 17.45 -1.14
N TRP A 106 0.49 18.40 -0.94
CA TRP A 106 0.33 19.47 0.05
C TRP A 106 -0.65 20.58 -0.38
N ARG A 107 -1.08 20.59 -1.64
CA ARG A 107 -2.06 21.56 -2.14
C ARG A 107 -3.48 21.10 -1.81
N SER A 108 -4.40 22.07 -1.67
CA SER A 108 -5.82 21.78 -1.50
C SER A 108 -6.35 20.89 -2.62
N GLU A 109 -7.36 20.07 -2.33
CA GLU A 109 -7.95 19.16 -3.32
C GLU A 109 -8.43 19.91 -4.58
N GLN A 110 -9.03 21.09 -4.41
CA GLN A 110 -9.50 21.93 -5.52
C GLN A 110 -8.34 22.41 -6.40
N SER A 111 -7.20 22.75 -5.80
CA SER A 111 -6.00 23.17 -6.53
C SER A 111 -5.39 22.01 -7.31
N ARG A 112 -5.31 20.82 -6.68
CA ARG A 112 -4.87 19.58 -7.34
C ARG A 112 -5.80 19.22 -8.50
N ALA A 113 -7.11 19.20 -8.30
CA ALA A 113 -8.08 18.87 -9.35
C ALA A 113 -8.01 19.85 -10.54
N ARG A 114 -7.95 21.16 -10.28
CA ARG A 114 -7.74 22.17 -11.34
C ARG A 114 -6.43 21.95 -12.10
N SER A 115 -5.40 21.49 -11.42
CA SER A 115 -4.10 21.18 -12.02
C SER A 115 -4.17 19.98 -12.96
N LEU A 116 -4.92 18.92 -12.57
CA LEU A 116 -5.11 17.71 -13.39
C LEU A 116 -5.97 17.97 -14.63
N LEU A 117 -6.93 18.89 -14.55
CA LEU A 117 -7.76 19.29 -15.70
C LEU A 117 -6.96 20.03 -16.79
N LYS A 118 -5.90 20.74 -16.40
CA LYS A 118 -5.13 21.61 -17.30
C LYS A 118 -4.07 20.87 -18.10
N ARG A 119 -3.41 19.86 -17.51
CA ARG A 119 -2.27 19.17 -18.14
C ARG A 119 -1.99 17.81 -17.47
N ARG A 120 -1.17 17.00 -18.14
CA ARG A 120 -0.57 15.77 -17.61
C ARG A 120 0.36 16.08 -16.41
N HIS A 121 0.41 15.19 -15.42
CA HIS A 121 1.36 15.25 -14.31
C HIS A 121 2.07 13.91 -14.15
N GLY A 122 3.38 13.88 -14.44
CA GLY A 122 4.17 12.65 -14.41
C GLY A 122 3.58 11.57 -15.31
N PHE A 123 3.21 10.44 -14.70
CA PHE A 123 2.57 9.29 -15.34
C PHE A 123 1.05 9.41 -15.48
N ALA A 124 0.41 10.33 -14.75
CA ALA A 124 -1.04 10.49 -14.79
C ALA A 124 -1.46 11.37 -15.97
N GLU A 125 -2.41 10.87 -16.77
CA GLU A 125 -3.02 11.61 -17.86
C GLU A 125 -3.81 12.83 -17.39
N ARG A 126 -4.14 13.72 -18.32
CA ARG A 126 -5.00 14.87 -18.03
C ARG A 126 -6.42 14.34 -17.77
N SER A 127 -6.99 14.65 -16.61
CA SER A 127 -8.37 14.27 -16.29
C SER A 127 -9.37 14.89 -17.28
N THR A 128 -10.41 14.14 -17.64
CA THR A 128 -11.41 14.52 -18.64
C THR A 128 -12.39 15.57 -18.14
N ASP A 129 -12.74 15.47 -16.86
CA ASP A 129 -13.76 16.28 -16.19
C ASP A 129 -13.47 16.42 -14.69
N VAL A 130 -14.18 17.34 -14.02
CA VAL A 130 -13.97 17.62 -12.59
C VAL A 130 -14.18 16.38 -11.72
N GLY A 131 -15.12 15.51 -12.06
CA GLY A 131 -15.39 14.27 -11.32
C GLY A 131 -14.21 13.31 -11.38
N SER A 132 -13.64 13.08 -12.57
CA SER A 132 -12.42 12.27 -12.72
C SER A 132 -11.24 12.86 -11.94
N ALA A 133 -11.01 14.18 -12.04
CA ALA A 133 -9.93 14.86 -11.32
C ALA A 133 -10.08 14.75 -9.80
N MET A 134 -11.31 14.87 -9.27
CA MET A 134 -11.56 14.73 -7.83
C MET A 134 -11.36 13.29 -7.36
N ARG A 135 -11.77 12.28 -8.14
CA ARG A 135 -11.51 10.87 -7.82
C ARG A 135 -10.01 10.60 -7.76
N ASP A 136 -9.23 11.06 -8.74
CA ASP A 136 -7.77 10.89 -8.75
C ASP A 136 -7.12 11.53 -7.51
N VAL A 137 -7.57 12.73 -7.13
CA VAL A 137 -7.06 13.47 -5.97
C VAL A 137 -7.38 12.80 -4.64
N GLN A 138 -8.54 12.17 -4.53
CA GLN A 138 -9.06 11.55 -3.30
C GLN A 138 -8.72 10.05 -3.20
N HIS A 139 -8.21 9.45 -4.28
CA HIS A 139 -7.82 8.04 -4.37
C HIS A 139 -6.65 7.65 -3.46
N ALA A 140 -5.82 8.63 -3.07
CA ALA A 140 -4.67 8.39 -2.20
C ALA A 140 -4.65 9.35 -1.01
N ARG A 141 -4.41 8.78 0.18
CA ARG A 141 -4.23 9.52 1.44
C ARG A 141 -2.90 9.09 2.05
N LEU A 142 -1.91 9.97 1.96
CA LEU A 142 -0.58 9.71 2.53
C LEU A 142 -0.60 9.85 4.05
N LEU A 143 0.20 9.03 4.72
CA LEU A 143 0.31 9.00 6.17
C LEU A 143 1.56 9.73 6.64
N ASP A 144 1.47 10.36 7.82
CA ASP A 144 2.65 10.76 8.58
C ASP A 144 3.13 9.66 9.53
N LYS A 145 4.23 9.91 10.24
CA LYS A 145 4.82 8.94 11.18
C LYS A 145 3.92 8.65 12.37
N THR A 146 3.16 9.64 12.85
CA THR A 146 2.29 9.48 14.02
C THR A 146 1.12 8.57 13.69
N GLN A 147 0.46 8.83 12.57
CA GLN A 147 -0.64 8.01 12.06
C GLN A 147 -0.17 6.58 11.75
N PHE A 148 0.96 6.43 11.07
CA PHE A 148 1.49 5.11 10.72
C PHE A 148 1.85 4.28 11.97
N ARG A 149 2.46 4.92 12.98
CA ARG A 149 2.78 4.27 14.27
C ARG A 149 1.53 3.88 15.07
N PHE A 150 0.46 4.66 14.96
CA PHE A 150 -0.82 4.30 15.58
C PHE A 150 -1.43 3.04 14.94
N LEU A 151 -1.33 2.92 13.62
CA LEU A 151 -1.85 1.78 12.87
C LEU A 151 -1.06 0.49 13.13
N TYR A 152 0.26 0.60 13.33
CA TYR A 152 1.17 -0.52 13.55
C TYR A 152 1.94 -0.42 14.89
N PRO A 153 1.24 -0.39 16.03
CA PRO A 153 1.86 -0.08 17.33
C PRO A 153 2.79 -1.19 17.84
N ASP A 154 2.70 -2.38 17.25
CA ASP A 154 3.43 -3.60 17.62
C ASP A 154 4.57 -3.95 16.63
N ALA A 155 4.96 -3.01 15.75
CA ALA A 155 6.05 -3.18 14.80
C ALA A 155 7.31 -2.38 15.16
N ALA A 156 8.45 -2.88 14.70
CA ALA A 156 9.64 -2.07 14.48
C ALA A 156 9.41 -1.13 13.28
N HIS A 157 9.78 0.13 13.42
CA HIS A 157 9.55 1.16 12.42
C HIS A 157 10.86 1.57 11.76
N HIS A 158 10.87 1.61 10.43
CA HIS A 158 12.01 1.99 9.62
C HIS A 158 11.61 3.04 8.58
N ASP A 159 12.59 3.82 8.16
CA ASP A 159 12.45 4.82 7.11
C ASP A 159 13.23 4.37 5.87
N GLU A 160 12.59 4.40 4.70
CA GLU A 160 13.31 4.35 3.43
C GLU A 160 13.80 5.76 3.10
N VAL A 161 15.12 5.97 3.08
CA VAL A 161 15.71 7.30 2.86
C VAL A 161 16.31 7.41 1.46
N VAL A 162 15.95 8.47 0.75
CA VAL A 162 16.52 8.82 -0.56
C VAL A 162 17.02 10.25 -0.52
N ALA A 163 18.28 10.47 -0.87
CA ALA A 163 18.93 11.78 -0.85
C ALA A 163 18.79 12.52 0.50
N GLY A 164 18.84 11.78 1.61
CA GLY A 164 18.72 12.33 2.97
C GLY A 164 17.28 12.65 3.42
N LEU A 165 16.27 12.39 2.59
CA LEU A 165 14.86 12.58 2.91
C LEU A 165 14.16 11.23 3.08
N THR A 166 13.36 11.08 4.13
CA THR A 166 12.46 9.92 4.27
C THR A 166 11.46 9.93 3.12
N LYS A 167 11.51 8.90 2.29
CA LYS A 167 10.64 8.69 1.13
C LYS A 167 9.41 7.86 1.51
N SER A 168 9.62 6.80 2.28
CA SER A 168 8.59 5.84 2.67
C SER A 168 8.76 5.43 4.13
N LEU A 169 7.64 5.03 4.73
CA LEU A 169 7.58 4.46 6.08
C LEU A 169 7.43 2.95 5.96
N ILE A 170 8.11 2.21 6.83
CA ILE A 170 8.09 0.74 6.87
C ILE A 170 7.78 0.29 8.30
N ALA A 171 6.85 -0.65 8.44
CA ALA A 171 6.54 -1.36 9.68
C ALA A 171 6.85 -2.85 9.49
N VAL A 172 7.67 -3.41 10.38
CA VAL A 172 8.02 -4.83 10.42
C VAL A 172 7.69 -5.40 11.78
N ARG A 173 6.83 -6.42 11.82
CA ARG A 173 6.59 -7.22 13.02
C ARG A 173 7.18 -8.61 12.83
N ASP A 174 8.14 -8.98 13.67
CA ASP A 174 8.63 -10.35 13.80
C ASP A 174 8.75 -10.74 15.28
N PRO A 175 7.95 -11.70 15.77
CA PRO A 175 7.97 -12.15 17.17
C PRO A 175 9.32 -12.65 17.68
N GLN A 176 10.26 -13.00 16.79
CA GLN A 176 11.60 -13.47 17.18
C GLN A 176 12.58 -12.34 17.54
N THR A 177 12.16 -11.08 17.44
CA THR A 177 13.03 -9.90 17.65
C THR A 177 12.92 -9.29 19.06
N HIS A 178 12.44 -10.05 20.05
CA HIS A 178 12.31 -9.64 21.45
C HIS A 178 13.06 -10.60 22.39
#